data_AF-A0A5K1EWW5-F1
#
_entry.id   AF-A0A5K1EWW5-F1
#
_cell.length_a   1.000
_cell.length_b   1.000
_cell.length_c   1.000
_cell.angle_alpha   90.00
_cell.angle_beta   90.00
_cell.angle_gamma   90.00
#
_symmetry.space_group_name_H-M   'P 1'
#
loop_
_entity.id
_entity.type
_entity.pdbx_description
1 polymer ?
#
loop_
_entity_poly.entity_id
_entity_poly.type
_entity_poly.pdbx_seq_one_letter_code
_entity_poly.pdbx_strand_id
1 'polypeptide(L)'
;VIELSSLQGPEAGLNLFRGVSHFRILVCGGDGTVGWVLDAIDKQNYESPPPVAILPAGTGNDLARVLSWGGGLGSIERQGGLATLLHHIEYAAVTMLDRWKVAFRPQKEKLDVSQTTKYMNNYL
;
A
#
# COMPACT_ATOMS: atom_id res chain seq x y z
N VAL A 1 -4.14 0.79 -15.55
CA VAL A 1 -4.59 1.70 -14.47
C VAL A 1 -5.89 1.15 -13.94
N ILE A 2 -6.08 1.12 -12.63
CA ILE A 2 -7.29 0.60 -11.98
C ILE A 2 -7.74 1.64 -10.97
N GLU A 3 -8.98 2.07 -11.12
CA GLU A 3 -9.59 3.03 -10.21
C GLU A 3 -10.15 2.28 -9.00
N LEU A 4 -9.82 2.74 -7.80
CA LEU A 4 -10.30 2.15 -6.56
C LEU A 4 -11.54 2.93 -6.09
N SER A 5 -12.60 2.21 -5.76
CA SER A 5 -13.83 2.78 -5.21
C SER A 5 -14.46 1.83 -4.21
N SER A 6 -15.42 2.30 -3.42
CA SER A 6 -16.16 1.44 -2.48
C SER A 6 -16.84 0.24 -3.16
N LEU A 7 -17.10 0.32 -4.48
CA LEU A 7 -17.68 -0.75 -5.28
C LEU A 7 -16.64 -1.68 -5.90
N GLN A 8 -15.40 -1.20 -6.09
CA GLN A 8 -14.33 -1.94 -6.75
C GLN A 8 -13.02 -1.76 -5.98
N GLY A 9 -12.69 -2.77 -5.18
CA GLY A 9 -11.45 -2.82 -4.42
C GLY A 9 -10.22 -3.23 -5.23
N PRO A 10 -9.02 -3.15 -4.63
CA PRO A 10 -7.76 -3.54 -5.28
C PRO A 10 -7.75 -4.99 -5.78
N GLU A 11 -8.57 -5.86 -5.18
CA GLU A 11 -8.73 -7.26 -5.56
C GLU A 11 -9.08 -7.43 -7.04
N ALA A 12 -9.88 -6.52 -7.61
CA ALA A 12 -10.21 -6.56 -9.04
C ALA A 12 -8.95 -6.47 -9.91
N GLY A 13 -8.00 -5.63 -9.51
CA GLY A 13 -6.72 -5.49 -10.19
C GLY A 13 -5.75 -6.62 -9.96
N LEU A 14 -5.65 -7.07 -8.72
CA LEU A 14 -4.82 -8.22 -8.38
C LEU A 14 -5.27 -9.47 -9.16
N ASN A 15 -6.58 -9.68 -9.30
CA ASN A 15 -7.12 -10.79 -10.10
C ASN A 15 -6.83 -10.64 -11.60
N LEU A 16 -6.94 -9.43 -12.15
CA LEU A 16 -6.67 -9.17 -13.56
C LEU A 16 -5.20 -9.48 -13.93
N PHE A 17 -4.26 -9.18 -13.04
CA PHE A 17 -2.83 -9.37 -13.27
C PHE A 17 -2.27 -10.67 -12.66
N ARG A 18 -3.13 -11.56 -12.15
CA ARG A 18 -2.71 -12.79 -11.45
C ARG A 18 -1.82 -13.71 -12.29
N GLY A 19 -1.99 -13.71 -13.61
CA GLY A 19 -1.19 -14.50 -14.55
C GLY A 19 0.12 -13.86 -14.99
N VAL A 20 0.40 -12.62 -14.59
CA VAL A 20 1.61 -11.90 -14.96
C VAL A 20 2.70 -12.17 -13.91
N SER A 21 3.83 -12.71 -14.34
CA SER A 21 4.99 -12.90 -13.46
C SER A 21 5.71 -11.57 -13.20
N HIS A 22 6.20 -11.37 -11.97
CA HIS A 22 7.10 -10.26 -11.60
C HIS A 22 6.58 -8.85 -11.89
N PHE A 23 5.26 -8.64 -11.81
CA PHE A 23 4.71 -7.29 -11.92
C PHE A 23 4.98 -6.45 -10.68
N ARG A 24 4.98 -5.12 -10.87
CA ARG A 24 5.08 -4.12 -9.81
C ARG A 24 3.79 -3.31 -9.74
N ILE A 25 3.45 -2.82 -8.56
CA ILE A 25 2.26 -2.01 -8.32
C ILE A 25 2.71 -0.58 -7.98
N LEU A 26 2.12 0.41 -8.66
CA LEU A 26 2.23 1.82 -8.28
C LEU A 26 0.88 2.26 -7.71
N VAL A 27 0.87 2.70 -6.45
CA VAL A 27 -0.31 3.23 -5.79
C VAL A 27 -0.26 4.75 -5.79
N CYS A 28 -1.26 5.37 -6.44
CA CYS A 28 -1.45 6.81 -6.46
C CYS A 28 -2.45 7.20 -5.38
N GLY A 29 -1.97 7.74 -4.26
CA GLY A 29 -2.84 8.06 -3.12
C GLY A 29 -2.06 8.44 -1.87
N GLY A 30 -2.73 8.35 -0.72
CA GLY A 30 -2.11 8.50 0.61
C GLY A 30 -2.01 7.16 1.35
N ASP A 31 -1.63 7.23 2.63
CA ASP A 31 -1.37 6.05 3.47
C ASP A 31 -2.58 5.10 3.57
N GLY A 32 -3.81 5.65 3.60
CA GLY A 32 -5.04 4.84 3.63
C GLY A 32 -5.23 4.01 2.37
N THR A 33 -4.96 4.59 1.19
CA THR A 33 -5.03 3.90 -0.10
C THR A 33 -3.96 2.83 -0.20
N VAL A 34 -2.73 3.14 0.23
CA VAL A 34 -1.63 2.17 0.24
C VAL A 34 -1.92 1.01 1.19
N GLY A 35 -2.41 1.30 2.40
CA GLY A 35 -2.83 0.29 3.37
C GLY A 35 -3.91 -0.65 2.81
N TRP A 36 -4.90 -0.11 2.10
CA TRP A 36 -5.95 -0.91 1.48
C TRP A 36 -5.40 -1.86 0.40
N VAL A 37 -4.48 -1.38 -0.44
CA VAL A 37 -3.81 -2.23 -1.45
C VAL A 37 -2.98 -3.32 -0.79
N LEU A 38 -2.20 -3.00 0.25
CA LEU A 38 -1.40 -3.98 0.99
C LEU A 38 -2.29 -5.04 1.66
N ASP A 39 -3.39 -4.63 2.29
CA ASP A 39 -4.39 -5.55 2.87
C ASP A 39 -5.02 -6.48 1.82
N ALA A 40 -5.23 -5.99 0.61
CA ALA A 40 -5.73 -6.80 -0.49
C ALA A 40 -4.67 -7.82 -0.95
N ILE A 41 -3.40 -7.42 -1.06
CA ILE A 41 -2.28 -8.30 -1.43
C ILE A 41 -2.12 -9.43 -0.40
N ASP A 42 -2.15 -9.12 0.90
CA ASP A 42 -2.05 -10.11 1.99
C ASP A 42 -3.12 -11.21 1.88
N LYS A 43 -4.31 -10.86 1.37
CA LYS A 43 -5.41 -11.83 1.16
C LYS A 43 -5.24 -12.72 -0.06
N GLN A 44 -4.34 -12.39 -0.99
CA GLN A 44 -4.20 -13.11 -2.27
C GLN A 44 -3.25 -14.31 -2.23
N ASN A 45 -2.66 -14.64 -1.07
CA ASN A 45 -1.79 -15.82 -0.88
C ASN A 45 -0.71 -15.98 -1.98
N TYR A 46 -0.07 -14.89 -2.35
CA TYR A 46 1.06 -14.89 -3.28
C TYR A 46 2.25 -15.64 -2.67
N GLU A 47 2.93 -16.47 -3.46
CA GLU A 47 4.22 -17.07 -3.07
C GLU A 47 5.30 -15.98 -2.91
N SER A 48 5.32 -15.02 -3.84
CA SER A 48 6.12 -13.80 -3.77
C SER A 48 5.22 -12.61 -4.05
N PRO A 49 4.86 -11.80 -3.03
CA PRO A 49 4.04 -10.61 -3.23
C PRO A 49 4.68 -9.61 -4.20
N PRO A 50 3.89 -8.91 -5.03
CA PRO A 50 4.40 -7.90 -5.94
C PRO A 50 4.93 -6.68 -5.15
N PRO A 51 6.10 -6.11 -5.51
CA PRO A 51 6.58 -4.87 -4.91
C PRO A 51 5.61 -3.71 -5.14
N VAL A 52 5.50 -2.83 -4.15
CA VAL A 52 4.61 -1.66 -4.17
C VAL A 52 5.42 -0.37 -4.07
N ALA A 53 5.21 0.53 -5.03
CA ALA A 53 5.72 1.90 -5.02
C ALA A 53 4.56 2.89 -4.76
N ILE A 54 4.88 4.07 -4.25
CA ILE A 54 3.88 5.07 -3.85
C ILE A 54 4.09 6.35 -4.65
N LEU A 55 3.04 6.81 -5.33
CA LEU A 55 2.91 8.19 -5.79
C LEU A 55 2.12 8.96 -4.71
N PRO A 56 2.78 9.81 -3.89
CA PRO A 56 2.13 10.55 -2.80
C PRO A 56 1.18 11.63 -3.33
N ALA A 57 -0.06 11.24 -3.57
CA ALA A 57 -1.14 12.10 -4.06
C ALA A 57 -2.23 12.34 -2.99
N GLY A 58 -2.05 11.80 -1.77
CA GLY A 58 -2.96 11.99 -0.65
C GLY A 58 -2.58 13.15 0.27
N THR A 59 -3.35 13.31 1.35
CA THR A 59 -3.08 14.26 2.43
C THR A 59 -2.11 13.69 3.47
N GLY A 60 -2.28 12.43 3.84
CA GLY A 60 -1.32 11.64 4.63
C GLY A 60 -0.43 10.82 3.69
N ASN A 61 0.87 11.11 3.68
CA ASN A 61 1.87 10.47 2.82
C ASN A 61 3.07 10.01 3.67
N ASP A 62 2.84 9.62 4.90
CA ASP A 62 3.91 9.30 5.85
C ASP A 62 4.71 8.07 5.41
N LEU A 63 4.04 7.06 4.84
CA LEU A 63 4.72 5.89 4.30
C LEU A 63 5.57 6.26 3.09
N ALA A 64 5.10 7.19 2.24
CA ALA A 64 5.88 7.69 1.12
C ALA A 64 7.12 8.46 1.58
N ARG A 65 7.04 9.22 2.70
CA ARG A 65 8.19 9.92 3.28
C ARG A 65 9.22 8.94 3.86
N VAL A 66 8.77 7.96 4.65
CA VAL A 66 9.65 6.92 5.24
C VAL A 66 10.34 6.11 4.15
N LEU A 67 9.62 5.76 3.09
CA LEU A 67 10.16 5.02 1.94
C LEU A 67 10.83 5.92 0.90
N SER A 68 11.05 7.20 1.20
CA SER A 68 11.77 8.17 0.35
C SER A 68 11.17 8.43 -1.04
N TRP A 69 9.87 8.19 -1.22
CA TRP A 69 9.11 8.58 -2.42
C TRP A 69 8.70 10.07 -2.42
N GLY A 70 8.83 10.74 -1.28
CA GLY A 70 8.57 12.17 -1.13
C GLY A 70 7.27 12.47 -0.36
N GLY A 71 7.05 13.76 -0.09
CA GLY A 71 5.99 14.21 0.82
C GLY A 71 4.66 14.58 0.17
N GLY A 72 4.56 14.52 -1.15
CA GLY A 72 3.40 14.98 -1.92
C GLY A 72 3.75 15.42 -3.34
N LEU A 73 2.74 15.69 -4.16
CA LEU A 73 2.93 16.09 -5.57
C LEU A 73 3.79 17.36 -5.73
N GLY A 74 3.63 18.37 -4.87
CA GLY A 74 4.46 19.57 -4.90
C GLY A 74 5.95 19.32 -4.55
N SER A 75 6.28 18.21 -3.89
CA SER A 75 7.68 17.79 -3.71
C SER A 75 8.21 17.15 -4.99
N ILE A 76 7.39 16.31 -5.63
CA ILE A 76 7.73 15.63 -6.88
C ILE A 76 7.98 16.64 -8.00
N GLU A 77 7.11 17.64 -8.15
CA GLU A 77 7.27 18.69 -9.16
C GLU A 77 8.61 19.43 -9.01
N ARG A 78 9.02 19.73 -7.77
CA ARG A 78 10.32 20.38 -7.48
C ARG A 78 11.52 19.46 -7.75
N GLN A 79 11.32 18.15 -7.75
CA GLN A 79 12.37 17.13 -7.95
C GLN A 79 12.44 16.62 -9.39
N GLY A 80 11.85 17.34 -10.36
CA GLY A 80 11.87 16.98 -11.78
C GLY A 80 10.57 16.37 -12.30
N GLY A 81 9.52 16.35 -11.48
CA GLY A 81 8.17 15.96 -11.88
C GLY A 81 7.96 14.45 -11.99
N LEU A 82 6.81 14.08 -12.57
CA LEU A 82 6.36 12.69 -12.66
C LEU A 82 7.32 11.80 -13.47
N ALA A 83 7.95 12.33 -14.52
CA ALA A 83 8.88 11.56 -15.33
C ALA A 83 10.09 11.08 -14.52
N THR A 84 10.68 11.96 -13.71
CA THR A 84 11.79 11.62 -12.81
C THR A 84 11.36 10.61 -11.75
N LEU A 85 10.17 10.77 -11.17
CA LEU A 85 9.65 9.80 -10.21
C LEU A 85 9.45 8.40 -10.83
N LEU A 86 8.86 8.32 -12.02
CA LEU A 86 8.66 7.05 -12.72
C LEU A 86 10.00 6.38 -13.06
N HIS A 87 10.99 7.17 -13.45
CA HIS A 87 12.36 6.69 -13.62
C HIS A 87 12.91 6.12 -12.30
N HIS A 88 12.78 6.83 -11.18
CA HIS A 88 13.21 6.30 -9.88
C HIS A 88 12.46 5.02 -9.49
N ILE A 89 11.16 4.91 -9.75
CA ILE A 89 10.37 3.70 -9.48
C ILE A 89 10.87 2.51 -10.31
N GLU A 90 11.21 2.72 -11.57
CA GLU A 90 11.75 1.68 -12.45
C GLU A 90 13.04 1.06 -11.88
N TYR A 91 13.97 1.90 -11.42
CA TYR A 91 15.30 1.47 -10.93
C TYR A 91 15.38 1.29 -9.40
N ALA A 92 14.30 1.52 -8.66
CA ALA A 92 14.32 1.41 -7.21
C ALA A 92 14.60 0.00 -6.72
N ALA A 93 15.41 -0.06 -5.66
CA ALA A 93 15.61 -1.28 -4.88
C ALA A 93 14.33 -1.63 -4.12
N VAL A 94 14.04 -2.93 -4.04
CA VAL A 94 12.94 -3.43 -3.23
C VAL A 94 13.39 -3.49 -1.78
N THR A 95 12.60 -2.93 -0.87
CA THR A 95 12.79 -3.04 0.57
C THR A 95 11.63 -3.77 1.22
N MET A 96 11.89 -4.45 2.33
CA MET A 96 10.86 -5.12 3.11
C MET A 96 10.16 -4.11 4.01
N LEU A 97 8.84 -4.23 4.10
CA LEU A 97 8.00 -3.43 4.99
C LEU A 97 7.43 -4.33 6.10
N ASP A 98 7.70 -3.99 7.35
CA ASP A 98 7.10 -4.67 8.48
C ASP A 98 5.63 -4.26 8.63
N ARG A 99 4.75 -5.25 8.75
CA ARG A 99 3.32 -5.06 8.98
C ARG A 99 2.89 -5.78 10.25
N TRP A 100 2.27 -5.03 11.15
CA TRP A 100 1.87 -5.50 12.46
C TRP A 100 0.41 -5.94 12.45
N LYS A 101 0.14 -7.15 12.98
CA LYS A 101 -1.21 -7.65 13.21
C LYS A 101 -1.58 -7.42 14.66
N VAL A 102 -2.46 -6.46 14.91
CA VAL A 102 -2.91 -6.09 16.25
C VAL A 102 -4.28 -6.69 16.52
N ALA A 103 -4.35 -7.61 17.49
CA ALA A 103 -5.60 -8.24 17.93
C ALA A 103 -6.10 -7.59 19.22
N PHE A 104 -7.32 -7.06 19.18
CA PHE A 104 -7.99 -6.46 20.34
C PHE A 104 -8.85 -7.50 21.02
N ARG A 105 -8.67 -7.66 22.35
CA ARG A 105 -9.50 -8.52 23.19
C ARG A 105 -10.30 -7.68 24.17
N PRO A 106 -11.63 -7.82 24.23
CA PRO A 106 -12.43 -7.13 25.23
C PRO A 106 -12.07 -7.62 26.64
N GLN A 107 -12.01 -6.70 27.61
CA GLN A 107 -11.60 -6.99 28.99
C GLN A 107 -12.65 -7.80 29.78
N LYS A 108 -13.91 -7.78 29.37
CA LYS A 108 -14.99 -8.55 30.01
C LYS A 108 -15.57 -9.51 28.99
N GLU A 109 -15.70 -10.78 29.37
CA GLU A 109 -16.42 -11.83 28.65
C GLU A 109 -17.92 -11.48 28.57
N LYS A 110 -18.28 -10.44 27.82
CA LYS A 110 -19.61 -10.38 27.24
C LYS A 110 -19.57 -11.32 26.05
N LEU A 111 -20.27 -12.45 26.20
CA LEU A 111 -20.60 -13.38 25.14
C LEU A 111 -20.99 -12.55 23.89
N ASP A 112 -20.26 -12.79 22.80
CA ASP A 112 -20.55 -12.30 21.44
C ASP A 112 -19.88 -10.98 20.94
N VAL A 113 -18.74 -10.56 21.49
CA VAL A 113 -17.90 -9.53 20.81
C VAL A 113 -16.81 -10.19 19.99
N SER A 114 -16.92 -10.13 18.66
CA SER A 114 -15.91 -10.62 17.72
C SER A 114 -14.54 -10.00 18.02
N GLN A 115 -13.49 -10.82 18.08
CA GLN A 115 -12.11 -10.32 18.15
C GLN A 115 -11.83 -9.40 16.95
N THR A 116 -11.60 -8.11 17.22
CA THR A 116 -11.23 -7.15 16.18
C THR A 116 -9.74 -7.28 15.92
N THR A 117 -9.35 -7.52 14.67
CA THR A 117 -7.95 -7.46 14.23
C THR A 117 -7.75 -6.24 13.33
N LYS A 118 -6.64 -5.52 13.52
CA LYS A 118 -6.20 -4.44 12.64
C LYS A 118 -4.79 -4.74 12.15
N TYR A 119 -4.51 -4.38 10.90
CA TYR A 119 -3.17 -4.38 10.34
C TYR A 119 -2.63 -2.95 10.35
N MET A 120 -1.36 -2.80 10.73
CA MET A 120 -0.67 -1.52 10.83
C MET A 120 0.67 -1.62 10.09
N ASN A 121 1.10 -0.53 9.46
CA ASN A 121 2.41 -0.48 8.80
C ASN A 121 3.44 0.09 9.77
N ASN A 122 4.67 -0.41 9.72
CA ASN A 122 5.79 0.18 10.45
C ASN A 122 6.30 1.42 9.72
N TYR A 123 6.42 2.53 10.44
CA TYR A 123 6.96 3.79 9.97
C TYR A 123 8.25 4.02 10.75
N LEU A 124 9.36 3.42 10.28
CA LEU A 124 10.68 3.52 10.90
C LEU A 124 11.12 4.97 11.11
#